data_AF-A0A940MI59-F1
#
_entry.id   AF-A0A940MI59-F1
#
_cell.length_a   1.000
_cell.length_b   1.000
_cell.length_c   1.000
_cell.angle_alpha   90.00
_cell.angle_beta   90.00
_cell.angle_gamma   90.00
#
_symmetry.space_group_name_H-M   'P 1'
#
loop_
_entity.id
_entity.type
_entity.pdbx_description
1 polymer ?
#
loop_
_entity_poly.entity_id
_entity_poly.type
_entity_poly.pdbx_seq_one_letter_code
_entity_poly.pdbx_strand_id
1 'polypeptide(L)'
;MTRDDGGGAVSDADARTPAQIEADIVRRRGKLAETLDEIGVRVHPKTVMGDAKARVASTVDQTAGRAFVAVNRTVSDVKAQFVGDDGSPRLARVVPVALVMVGVVGLLTVSVRRRRK
;
A
#
# COMPACT_ATOMS: atom_id res chain seq x y z
N MET A 1 17.90 -47.65 -51.55
CA MET A 1 18.63 -46.59 -52.29
C MET A 1 17.54 -45.61 -52.74
N THR A 2 17.42 -44.36 -52.29
CA THR A 2 18.31 -43.43 -51.58
C THR A 2 17.45 -42.46 -50.76
N ARG A 3 18.01 -42.00 -49.65
CA ARG A 3 17.51 -40.95 -48.76
C ARG A 3 17.89 -39.61 -49.40
N ASP A 4 16.98 -38.64 -49.43
CA ASP A 4 17.26 -37.27 -49.85
C ASP A 4 16.96 -36.35 -48.67
N ASP A 5 18.03 -35.73 -48.18
CA ASP A 5 18.13 -35.06 -46.89
C ASP A 5 17.79 -33.58 -47.02
N GLY A 6 17.09 -33.06 -46.01
CA GLY A 6 16.81 -31.63 -45.87
C GLY A 6 18.09 -30.81 -45.87
N GLY A 7 18.29 -30.01 -46.92
CA GLY A 7 19.50 -29.21 -47.10
C GLY A 7 19.28 -28.05 -48.06
N GLY A 8 18.12 -27.40 -48.00
CA GLY A 8 17.87 -26.14 -48.70
C GLY A 8 18.76 -25.05 -48.10
N ALA A 9 19.89 -24.82 -48.76
CA ALA A 9 20.87 -23.76 -48.55
C ALA A 9 20.37 -22.56 -47.73
N VAL A 10 20.80 -22.49 -46.47
CA VAL A 10 21.17 -21.22 -45.85
C VAL A 10 22.22 -20.62 -46.79
N SER A 11 21.78 -19.73 -47.67
CA SER A 11 22.64 -19.14 -48.69
C SER A 11 23.78 -18.43 -47.97
N ASP A 12 25.04 -18.77 -48.28
CA ASP A 12 26.24 -18.09 -47.77
C ASP A 12 26.21 -16.56 -47.97
N ALA A 13 25.33 -16.05 -48.84
CA ALA A 13 25.02 -14.62 -49.00
C ALA A 13 24.35 -13.96 -47.78
N ASP A 14 23.82 -14.75 -46.83
CA ASP A 14 23.23 -14.28 -45.57
C ASP A 14 24.10 -14.66 -44.35
N ALA A 15 25.30 -15.23 -44.59
CA ALA A 15 26.29 -15.46 -43.55
C ALA A 15 26.93 -14.11 -43.18
N ARG A 16 26.59 -13.59 -42.01
CA ARG A 16 27.11 -12.32 -41.49
C ARG A 16 28.63 -12.43 -41.42
N THR A 17 29.34 -11.47 -42.01
CA THR A 17 30.80 -11.51 -42.00
C THR A 17 31.33 -11.27 -40.57
N PRO A 18 32.50 -11.80 -40.19
CA PRO A 18 33.05 -11.60 -38.85
C PRO A 18 33.13 -10.12 -38.43
N ALA A 19 33.50 -9.23 -39.36
CA ALA A 19 33.53 -7.79 -39.13
C ALA A 19 32.14 -7.19 -38.86
N GLN A 20 31.09 -7.71 -39.50
CA GLN A 20 29.71 -7.29 -39.25
C GLN A 20 29.22 -7.78 -37.89
N ILE A 21 29.61 -9.00 -37.48
CA ILE A 21 29.29 -9.55 -36.15
C ILE A 21 29.95 -8.70 -35.06
N GLU A 22 31.21 -8.31 -35.24
CA GLU A 22 31.93 -7.47 -34.29
C GLU A 22 31.31 -6.08 -34.18
N ALA A 23 30.97 -5.45 -35.31
CA ALA A 23 30.25 -4.19 -35.32
C ALA A 23 28.87 -4.28 -34.63
N ASP A 24 28.17 -5.39 -34.80
CA ASP A 24 26.86 -5.62 -34.17
C ASP A 24 26.97 -5.87 -32.66
N ILE A 25 28.02 -6.58 -32.21
CA ILE A 25 28.32 -6.77 -30.79
C ILE A 25 28.61 -5.43 -30.11
N VAL A 26 29.41 -4.56 -30.73
CA VAL A 26 29.71 -3.23 -30.19
C VAL A 26 28.43 -2.39 -30.07
N ARG A 27 27.60 -2.39 -31.11
CA ARG A 27 26.29 -1.69 -31.08
C ARG A 27 25.38 -2.23 -29.97
N ARG A 28 25.27 -3.56 -29.82
CA ARG A 28 24.43 -4.18 -28.78
C ARG A 28 24.95 -3.90 -27.38
N ARG A 29 26.26 -3.92 -27.16
CA ARG A 29 26.88 -3.60 -25.86
C ARG A 29 26.58 -2.16 -25.44
N GLY A 30 26.64 -1.20 -26.36
CA GLY A 30 26.27 0.19 -26.08
C GLY A 30 24.82 0.33 -25.62
N LYS A 31 23.87 -0.28 -26.36
CA LYS A 31 22.45 -0.25 -26.01
C LYS A 31 22.14 -0.92 -24.67
N LEU A 32 22.86 -1.99 -24.35
CA LEU A 32 22.69 -2.69 -23.07
C LEU A 32 23.20 -1.86 -21.89
N ALA A 33 24.33 -1.15 -22.03
CA ALA A 33 24.85 -0.29 -20.97
C ALA A 33 23.87 0.83 -20.59
N GLU A 34 23.24 1.47 -21.58
CA GLU A 34 22.21 2.49 -21.38
C GLU A 34 20.98 1.90 -20.65
N THR A 35 20.50 0.74 -21.10
CA THR A 35 19.34 0.06 -20.48
C THR A 35 19.65 -0.42 -19.05
N LEU A 36 20.87 -0.89 -18.81
CA LEU A 36 21.31 -1.35 -17.49
C LEU A 36 21.47 -0.20 -16.49
N ASP A 37 21.88 0.99 -16.94
CA ASP A 37 21.95 2.18 -16.11
C ASP A 37 20.54 2.63 -15.66
N GLU A 38 19.59 2.66 -16.61
CA GLU A 38 18.19 2.96 -16.31
C GLU A 38 17.55 1.97 -15.32
N ILE A 39 17.78 0.66 -15.54
CA ILE A 39 17.32 -0.39 -14.62
C ILE A 39 18.03 -0.24 -13.27
N GLY A 40 19.36 -0.05 -13.26
CA GLY A 40 20.19 0.04 -12.06
C GLY A 40 19.74 1.10 -11.07
N VAL A 41 19.33 2.28 -11.55
CA VAL A 41 18.78 3.36 -10.71
C VAL A 41 17.42 2.97 -10.10
N ARG A 42 16.55 2.32 -10.88
CA ARG A 42 15.20 1.92 -10.44
C ARG A 42 15.16 0.74 -9.49
N VAL A 43 16.01 -0.28 -9.70
CA VAL A 43 16.11 -1.44 -8.79
C VAL A 43 17.17 -1.27 -7.71
N HIS A 44 17.77 -0.08 -7.58
CA HIS A 44 18.65 0.19 -6.45
C HIS A 44 17.87 -0.06 -5.15
N PRO A 45 18.35 -0.94 -4.24
CA PRO A 45 17.56 -1.40 -3.09
C PRO A 45 17.02 -0.27 -2.21
N LYS A 46 17.80 0.81 -2.10
CA LYS A 46 17.42 2.00 -1.32
C LYS A 46 16.25 2.77 -1.95
N THR A 47 16.15 2.81 -3.28
CA THR A 47 15.07 3.49 -4.00
C THR A 47 13.77 2.70 -3.89
N VAL A 48 13.82 1.39 -4.15
CA VAL A 48 12.65 0.50 -4.05
C VAL A 48 12.07 0.52 -2.64
N MET A 49 12.92 0.44 -1.63
CA MET A 49 12.50 0.44 -0.23
C MET A 49 12.00 1.82 0.23
N GLY A 50 12.59 2.89 -0.30
CA GLY A 50 12.13 4.27 -0.10
C GLY A 50 10.71 4.50 -0.66
N ASP A 51 10.48 4.11 -1.91
CA ASP A 51 9.19 4.25 -2.59
C ASP A 51 8.09 3.41 -1.92
N ALA A 52 8.43 2.19 -1.50
CA ALA A 52 7.50 1.33 -0.75
C ALA A 52 7.11 1.97 0.59
N LYS A 53 8.09 2.48 1.35
CA LYS A 53 7.84 3.16 2.63
C LYS A 53 6.98 4.42 2.45
N ALA A 54 7.28 5.24 1.43
CA ALA A 54 6.54 6.45 1.14
C ALA A 54 5.07 6.17 0.81
N ARG A 55 4.79 5.13 0.02
CA ARG A 55 3.41 4.71 -0.31
C ARG A 55 2.62 4.21 0.91
N VAL A 56 3.28 3.48 1.80
CA VAL A 56 2.64 3.02 3.04
C VAL A 56 2.34 4.20 3.96
N ALA A 57 3.32 5.10 4.15
CA ALA A 57 3.14 6.30 4.98
C ALA A 57 1.99 7.18 4.47
N SER A 58 1.91 7.43 3.16
CA SER A 58 0.83 8.24 2.58
C SER A 58 -0.55 7.59 2.72
N THR A 59 -0.63 6.26 2.63
CA THR A 59 -1.88 5.51 2.83
C THR A 59 -2.33 5.59 4.28
N VAL A 60 -1.40 5.50 5.23
CA VAL A 60 -1.68 5.65 6.67
C VAL A 60 -2.15 7.07 6.97
N ASP A 61 -1.45 8.10 6.51
CA ASP A 61 -1.83 9.50 6.76
C ASP A 61 -3.24 9.80 6.23
N GLN A 62 -3.57 9.33 5.03
CA GLN A 62 -4.90 9.56 4.46
C GLN A 62 -6.01 8.78 5.18
N THR A 63 -5.72 7.58 5.66
CA THR A 63 -6.71 6.71 6.32
C THR A 63 -6.88 7.08 7.79
N ALA A 64 -5.78 7.17 8.53
CA ALA A 64 -5.76 7.53 9.94
C ALA A 64 -6.21 8.98 10.14
N GLY A 65 -5.79 9.90 9.28
CA GLY A 65 -6.25 11.29 9.31
C GLY A 65 -7.76 11.40 9.12
N ARG A 66 -8.32 10.72 8.12
CA ARG A 66 -9.79 10.70 7.92
C ARG A 66 -10.53 10.02 9.06
N ALA A 67 -10.00 8.90 9.58
CA ALA A 67 -10.61 8.20 10.70
C ALA A 67 -10.62 9.06 11.96
N PHE A 68 -9.51 9.74 12.27
CA PHE A 68 -9.42 10.62 13.42
C PHE A 68 -10.40 11.80 13.35
N VAL A 69 -10.48 12.46 12.18
CA VAL A 69 -11.43 13.56 11.96
C VAL A 69 -12.88 13.08 12.04
N ALA A 70 -13.19 11.93 11.44
CA ALA A 70 -14.53 11.35 11.50
C ALA A 70 -14.94 11.06 12.96
N VAL A 71 -14.06 10.42 13.73
CA VAL A 71 -14.31 10.13 15.16
C VAL A 71 -14.50 11.41 15.95
N ASN A 72 -13.60 12.39 15.80
CA ASN A 72 -13.71 13.65 16.55
C ASN A 72 -14.99 14.40 16.20
N ARG A 73 -15.39 14.39 14.94
CA ARG A 73 -16.66 14.99 14.51
C ARG A 73 -17.84 14.29 15.18
N THR A 74 -17.89 12.95 15.15
CA THR A 74 -18.96 12.18 15.80
C THR A 74 -19.01 12.44 17.31
N VAL A 75 -17.86 12.45 17.99
CA VAL A 75 -17.79 12.75 19.43
C VAL A 75 -18.26 14.18 19.72
N SER A 76 -17.90 15.14 18.87
CA SER A 76 -18.31 16.54 19.01
C SER A 76 -19.81 16.72 18.81
N ASP A 77 -20.39 16.07 17.80
CA ASP A 77 -21.83 16.09 17.52
C ASP A 77 -22.63 15.48 18.67
N VAL A 78 -22.16 14.35 19.23
CA VAL A 78 -22.77 13.75 20.42
C VAL A 78 -22.65 14.68 21.62
N LYS A 79 -21.45 15.24 21.88
CA LYS A 79 -21.23 16.18 22.99
C LYS A 79 -22.14 17.40 22.89
N ALA A 80 -22.38 17.93 21.69
CA ALA A 80 -23.26 19.07 21.45
C ALA A 80 -24.70 18.84 21.94
N GLN A 81 -25.18 17.58 21.95
CA GLN A 81 -26.51 17.26 22.49
C GLN A 81 -26.59 17.35 24.02
N PHE A 82 -25.44 17.28 24.69
CA PHE A 82 -25.29 17.24 26.14
C PHE A 82 -24.72 18.53 26.73
N VAL A 83 -24.33 19.52 25.93
CA VAL A 83 -23.87 20.84 26.41
C VAL A 83 -24.85 21.95 26.04
N GLY A 84 -24.95 22.96 26.90
CA GLY A 84 -25.73 24.18 26.74
C GLY A 84 -25.07 25.18 25.80
N ASP A 85 -25.80 26.24 25.47
CA ASP A 85 -25.31 27.31 24.59
C ASP A 85 -24.16 28.11 25.21
N ASP A 86 -24.03 28.05 26.54
CA ASP A 86 -22.95 28.59 27.36
C ASP A 86 -21.79 27.60 27.58
N GLY A 87 -21.88 26.40 27.00
CA GLY A 87 -20.90 25.32 27.16
C GLY A 87 -21.06 24.48 28.44
N SER A 88 -22.05 24.77 29.28
CA SER A 88 -22.28 24.01 30.52
C SER A 88 -22.90 22.62 30.22
N PRO A 89 -22.58 21.56 30.98
CA PRO A 89 -23.25 20.28 30.81
C PRO A 89 -24.75 20.37 31.11
N ARG A 90 -25.60 19.91 30.19
CA ARG A 90 -27.05 19.79 30.37
C ARG A 90 -27.33 18.63 31.33
N LEU A 91 -27.26 18.89 32.64
CA LEU A 91 -27.42 17.88 33.69
C LEU A 91 -28.72 17.06 33.53
N ALA A 92 -29.81 17.69 33.08
CA ALA A 92 -31.07 17.03 32.77
C ALA A 92 -30.95 15.89 31.73
N ARG A 93 -29.96 15.94 30.84
CA ARG A 93 -29.66 14.92 29.82
C ARG A 93 -28.50 14.02 30.20
N VAL A 94 -27.46 14.57 30.83
CA VAL A 94 -26.22 13.82 31.18
C VAL A 94 -26.46 12.80 32.29
N VAL A 95 -27.17 13.19 33.36
CA VAL A 95 -27.41 12.32 34.52
C VAL A 95 -28.11 11.01 34.15
N PRO A 96 -29.27 11.00 33.45
CA PRO A 96 -29.94 9.76 33.11
C PRO A 96 -29.09 8.86 32.19
N VAL A 97 -28.39 9.44 31.20
CA VAL A 97 -27.52 8.68 30.29
C VAL A 97 -26.34 8.06 31.04
N ALA A 98 -25.71 8.81 31.96
CA ALA A 98 -24.62 8.32 32.79
C ALA A 98 -25.05 7.13 33.66
N LEU A 99 -26.24 7.21 34.28
CA LEU A 99 -26.78 6.11 35.09
C LEU A 99 -27.01 4.84 34.26
N VAL A 100 -27.58 4.97 33.06
CA VAL A 100 -27.78 3.83 32.15
C VAL A 100 -26.45 3.20 31.75
N MET A 101 -25.46 4.02 31.38
CA MET A 101 -24.13 3.52 31.00
C MET A 101 -23.44 2.77 32.14
N VAL A 102 -23.50 3.31 33.37
CA VAL A 102 -22.97 2.63 34.55
C VAL A 102 -23.69 1.30 34.79
N GLY A 103 -25.02 1.27 34.66
CA GLY A 103 -25.81 0.05 34.78
C GLY A 103 -25.42 -1.02 33.76
N VAL A 104 -25.26 -0.64 32.49
CA VAL A 104 -24.85 -1.56 31.41
C VAL A 104 -23.45 -2.10 31.64
N VAL A 105 -22.48 -1.24 31.98
CA VAL A 105 -21.10 -1.67 32.26
C VAL A 105 -21.06 -2.57 33.50
N GLY A 106 -21.79 -2.23 34.56
CA GLY A 106 -21.94 -3.06 35.74
C GLY A 106 -22.52 -4.44 35.40
N LEU A 107 -23.58 -4.49 34.59
CA LEU A 107 -24.18 -5.74 34.16
C LEU A 107 -23.22 -6.58 33.30
N LEU A 108 -22.52 -5.96 32.34
CA LEU A 108 -21.56 -6.64 31.47
C LEU A 108 -20.41 -7.22 32.29
N THR A 109 -19.81 -6.43 33.17
CA THR A 109 -18.71 -6.88 34.05
C THR A 109 -19.14 -8.04 34.96
N VAL A 110 -20.33 -7.96 35.56
CA VAL A 110 -20.90 -9.06 36.36
C VAL A 110 -21.17 -10.30 35.50
N SER A 111 -21.72 -10.14 34.30
CA SER A 111 -22.03 -11.26 33.40
C SER A 111 -20.77 -12.01 32.93
N VAL A 112 -19.71 -11.28 32.58
CA VAL A 112 -18.40 -11.85 32.22
C VAL A 112 -17.79 -12.60 33.40
N ARG A 113 -17.88 -12.02 34.61
CA ARG A 113 -17.40 -12.67 35.83
C ARG A 113 -18.19 -13.94 36.15
N ARG A 114 -19.51 -13.96 35.88
CA ARG A 114 -20.38 -15.13 36.11
C ARG A 114 -20.14 -16.24 35.10
N ARG A 115 -19.72 -15.94 33.86
CA ARG A 115 -19.34 -16.95 32.86
C ARG A 115 -17.98 -17.60 33.10
N ARG A 116 -17.11 -16.98 33.91
CA ARG A 116 -15.76 -17.48 34.21
C ARG A 116 -15.69 -18.35 35.47
N LYS A 117 -16.77 -18.41 36.27
CA LYS A 117 -16.93 -19.35 37.39
C LYS A 117 -17.83 -20.49 36.94
#